data_AF-A0A920HFD9-F1
#
_entry.id   AF-A0A920HFD9-F1
#
_cell.length_a   1.000
_cell.length_b   1.000
_cell.length_c   1.000
_cell.angle_alpha   90.00
_cell.angle_beta   90.00
_cell.angle_gamma   90.00
#
_symmetry.space_group_name_H-M   'P 1'
#
loop_
_entity.id
_entity.type
_entity.pdbx_description
1 polymer ?
#
loop_
_entity_poly.entity_id
_entity_poly.type
_entity_poly.pdbx_seq_one_letter_code
_entity_poly.pdbx_strand_id
1 'polypeptide(L)'
;MLQHFKGVEIKAAQPCFSPDTAILMDFRCDQSRGIHFIYLLPYSPTEALVESTMLSPKRQNDEFYAEAIKTYLETYWATGGWQVNHTEQGCIPMAFVQPANPDYLPIGANGGCVRPSSGYAFAFIQKHTDAIVDRLVLSGPDPLTPATMPRPISRFDLFLDRIFLHVIRHHPEKAAELFAQIAFALNGDEFARFMSGLADFKIYAKLITAMPTGLFLNALWDIHVMDRDNADKNNAAKRL
;
A
#
# COMPACT_ATOMS: atom_id res chain seq x y z
N MET A 1 0.88 -3.32 -11.58
CA MET A 1 -0.40 -3.33 -10.87
C MET A 1 -0.61 -1.94 -10.30
N LEU A 2 -1.85 -1.54 -10.11
CA LEU A 2 -2.24 -0.23 -9.62
C LEU A 2 -3.09 -0.42 -8.38
N GLN A 3 -2.93 0.45 -7.39
CA GLN A 3 -3.91 0.70 -6.35
C GLN A 3 -4.69 1.94 -6.74
N HIS A 4 -5.97 1.79 -7.02
CA HIS A 4 -6.80 2.90 -7.46
C HIS A 4 -8.09 2.92 -6.67
N PHE A 5 -8.58 4.11 -6.40
CA PHE A 5 -9.64 4.30 -5.43
C PHE A 5 -10.49 5.53 -5.73
N LYS A 6 -11.68 5.51 -5.15
CA LYS A 6 -12.56 6.67 -5.02
C LYS A 6 -13.16 6.66 -3.63
N GLY A 7 -13.11 7.80 -2.95
CA GLY A 7 -13.64 8.01 -1.62
C GLY A 7 -14.70 9.10 -1.60
N VAL A 8 -15.65 8.97 -0.69
CA VAL A 8 -16.64 10.01 -0.40
C VAL A 8 -16.69 10.27 1.10
N GLU A 9 -16.63 11.53 1.48
CA GLU A 9 -16.98 11.94 2.84
C GLU A 9 -18.48 12.13 2.90
N ILE A 10 -19.13 11.43 3.82
CA ILE A 10 -20.57 11.46 3.96
C ILE A 10 -21.00 11.98 5.33
N LYS A 11 -22.21 12.52 5.36
CA LYS A 11 -22.98 12.78 6.58
C LYS A 11 -24.26 11.96 6.56
N ALA A 12 -24.32 10.94 7.40
CA ALA A 12 -25.48 10.08 7.62
C ALA A 12 -26.57 10.82 8.42
N ALA A 13 -27.83 10.45 8.20
CA ALA A 13 -28.97 10.99 8.94
C ALA A 13 -29.07 10.44 10.37
N GLN A 14 -28.50 9.26 10.63
CA GLN A 14 -28.50 8.58 11.93
C GLN A 14 -27.08 8.35 12.46
N PRO A 15 -26.90 8.35 13.79
CA PRO A 15 -25.62 8.03 14.41
C PRO A 15 -25.36 6.52 14.29
N CYS A 16 -24.61 6.11 13.26
CA CYS A 16 -24.36 4.70 12.92
C CYS A 16 -22.88 4.34 12.91
N PHE A 17 -21.97 5.30 13.05
CA PHE A 17 -20.52 5.06 13.07
C PHE A 17 -19.96 5.15 14.49
N SER A 18 -18.80 4.50 14.70
CA SER A 18 -18.02 4.60 15.93
C SER A 18 -16.76 5.44 15.68
N PRO A 19 -16.66 6.69 16.18
CA PRO A 19 -15.54 7.61 15.92
C PRO A 19 -14.15 7.08 16.33
N ASP A 20 -14.12 6.10 17.22
CA ASP A 20 -12.92 5.48 17.77
C ASP A 20 -12.44 4.26 16.97
N THR A 21 -13.20 3.82 15.96
CA THR A 21 -12.94 2.57 15.24
C THR A 21 -12.88 2.81 13.73
N ALA A 22 -11.68 2.69 13.18
CA ALA A 22 -11.48 2.62 11.73
C ALA A 22 -11.67 1.19 11.22
N ILE A 23 -12.33 1.04 10.06
CA ILE A 23 -12.42 -0.23 9.34
C ILE A 23 -11.49 -0.14 8.13
N LEU A 24 -10.47 -0.98 8.14
CA LEU A 24 -9.48 -1.08 7.07
C LEU A 24 -9.65 -2.40 6.33
N MET A 25 -9.51 -2.35 5.00
CA MET A 25 -9.53 -3.49 4.08
C MET A 25 -10.77 -4.38 4.29
N ASP A 26 -11.96 -3.80 4.31
CA ASP A 26 -13.20 -4.57 4.39
C ASP A 26 -13.49 -5.24 3.05
N PHE A 27 -13.30 -6.56 2.98
CA PHE A 27 -13.50 -7.36 1.78
C PHE A 27 -14.97 -7.73 1.51
N ARG A 28 -15.93 -7.25 2.32
CA ARG A 28 -17.37 -7.48 2.12
C ARG A 28 -17.92 -6.62 0.98
N CYS A 29 -17.35 -6.77 -0.21
CA CYS A 29 -17.71 -6.11 -1.46
C CYS A 29 -17.40 -7.01 -2.67
N ASP A 30 -17.78 -6.59 -3.88
CA ASP A 30 -17.58 -7.38 -5.10
C ASP A 30 -16.08 -7.68 -5.36
N GLN A 31 -15.71 -8.97 -5.33
CA GLN A 31 -14.34 -9.46 -5.61
C GLN A 31 -14.15 -9.94 -7.05
N SER A 32 -15.16 -9.82 -7.93
CA SER A 32 -15.15 -10.44 -9.27
C SER A 32 -14.12 -9.84 -10.24
N ARG A 33 -13.60 -8.64 -9.94
CA ARG A 33 -12.74 -7.86 -10.85
C ARG A 33 -11.29 -7.69 -10.38
N GLY A 34 -10.91 -8.42 -9.33
CA GLY A 34 -9.63 -8.29 -8.66
C GLY A 34 -9.81 -8.08 -7.16
N ILE A 35 -8.73 -7.65 -6.49
CA ILE A 35 -8.78 -7.40 -5.05
C ILE A 35 -9.50 -6.08 -4.84
N HIS A 36 -10.64 -6.14 -4.17
CA HIS A 36 -11.46 -4.99 -3.86
C HIS A 36 -11.67 -4.92 -2.36
N PHE A 37 -11.57 -3.75 -1.77
CA PHE A 37 -11.93 -3.56 -0.38
C PHE A 37 -12.45 -2.15 -0.13
N ILE A 38 -13.18 -2.00 0.97
CA ILE A 38 -13.67 -0.71 1.46
C ILE A 38 -12.84 -0.27 2.67
N TYR A 39 -12.49 1.02 2.72
CA TYR A 39 -12.14 1.70 3.97
C TYR A 39 -13.34 2.49 4.47
N LEU A 40 -13.58 2.44 5.79
CA LEU A 40 -14.53 3.31 6.46
C LEU A 40 -13.83 3.95 7.65
N LEU A 41 -13.64 5.26 7.58
CA LEU A 41 -12.93 6.07 8.58
C LEU A 41 -13.91 7.10 9.19
N PRO A 42 -14.48 6.82 10.37
CA PRO A 42 -15.39 7.73 11.03
C PRO A 42 -14.67 8.97 11.60
N TYR A 43 -15.30 10.13 11.45
CA TYR A 43 -14.90 11.38 12.12
C TYR A 43 -15.84 11.71 13.29
N SER A 44 -17.11 11.31 13.16
CA SER A 44 -18.16 11.47 14.17
C SER A 44 -19.17 10.34 14.05
N PRO A 45 -20.14 10.18 14.97
CA PRO A 45 -21.15 9.13 14.84
C PRO A 45 -21.97 9.20 13.54
N THR A 46 -21.96 10.35 12.87
CA THR A 46 -22.71 10.62 11.65
C THR A 46 -21.84 10.91 10.44
N GLU A 47 -20.52 11.10 10.61
CA GLU A 47 -19.64 11.50 9.51
C GLU A 47 -18.49 10.52 9.36
N ALA A 48 -18.23 10.11 8.12
CA ALA A 48 -17.15 9.18 7.78
C ALA A 48 -16.67 9.39 6.36
N LEU A 49 -15.39 9.11 6.11
CA LEU A 49 -14.89 8.79 4.78
C LEU A 49 -15.19 7.32 4.48
N VAL A 50 -15.78 7.05 3.31
CA VAL A 50 -15.97 5.70 2.78
C VAL A 50 -15.29 5.63 1.43
N GLU A 51 -14.29 4.74 1.31
CA GLU A 51 -13.45 4.61 0.12
C GLU A 51 -13.53 3.20 -0.46
N SER A 52 -13.83 3.11 -1.76
CA SER A 52 -13.73 1.87 -2.53
C SER A 52 -12.39 1.82 -3.24
N THR A 53 -11.62 0.77 -2.95
CA THR A 53 -10.22 0.63 -3.39
C THR A 53 -9.99 -0.71 -4.07
N MET A 54 -9.32 -0.67 -5.22
CA MET A 54 -9.07 -1.81 -6.08
C MET A 54 -7.57 -1.96 -6.34
N LEU A 55 -7.08 -3.19 -6.25
CA LEU A 55 -5.75 -3.57 -6.72
C LEU A 55 -5.91 -4.39 -8.00
N SER A 56 -5.56 -3.78 -9.14
CA SER A 56 -5.68 -4.44 -10.44
C SER A 56 -4.77 -3.81 -11.50
N PRO A 57 -4.57 -4.46 -12.66
CA PRO A 57 -3.76 -3.88 -13.75
C PRO A 57 -4.38 -2.63 -14.39
N LYS A 58 -5.71 -2.45 -14.29
CA LYS A 58 -6.45 -1.37 -14.96
C LYS A 58 -7.51 -0.78 -14.03
N ARG A 59 -7.55 0.56 -13.99
CA ARG A 59 -8.56 1.32 -13.25
C ARG A 59 -9.97 1.00 -13.76
N GLN A 60 -10.93 0.85 -12.85
CA GLN A 60 -12.36 0.77 -13.19
C GLN A 60 -12.94 2.16 -13.45
N ASN A 61 -14.13 2.24 -14.04
CA ASN A 61 -14.85 3.51 -14.21
C ASN A 61 -15.36 4.05 -12.87
N ASP A 62 -15.70 5.33 -12.84
CA ASP A 62 -16.12 6.03 -11.64
C ASP A 62 -17.42 5.47 -11.03
N GLU A 63 -18.31 4.95 -11.88
CA GLU A 63 -19.59 4.36 -11.49
C GLU A 63 -19.39 3.08 -10.67
N PHE A 64 -18.36 2.28 -10.97
CA PHE A 64 -18.04 1.07 -10.22
C PHE A 64 -17.80 1.37 -8.74
N TYR A 65 -16.95 2.35 -8.42
CA TYR A 65 -16.66 2.70 -7.02
C TYR A 65 -17.87 3.34 -6.34
N ALA A 66 -18.62 4.19 -7.05
CA ALA A 66 -19.81 4.83 -6.50
C ALA A 66 -20.89 3.80 -6.12
N GLU A 67 -21.16 2.82 -6.99
CA GLU A 67 -22.07 1.71 -6.73
C GLU A 67 -21.56 0.82 -5.59
N ALA A 68 -20.25 0.55 -5.52
CA ALA A 68 -19.65 -0.23 -4.44
C ALA A 68 -19.86 0.44 -3.07
N ILE A 69 -19.58 1.74 -2.96
CA ILE A 69 -19.74 2.51 -1.73
C ILE A 69 -21.22 2.56 -1.33
N LYS A 70 -22.11 2.85 -2.29
CA LYS A 70 -23.55 2.88 -2.06
C LYS A 70 -24.05 1.53 -1.54
N THR A 71 -23.70 0.44 -2.23
CA THR A 71 -24.09 -0.93 -1.83
C THR A 71 -23.59 -1.27 -0.44
N TYR A 72 -22.33 -0.94 -0.14
CA TYR A 72 -21.73 -1.18 1.17
C TYR A 72 -22.47 -0.44 2.29
N LEU A 73 -22.78 0.85 2.08
CA LEU A 73 -23.56 1.66 3.02
C LEU A 73 -24.98 1.12 3.21
N GLU A 74 -25.70 0.82 2.13
CA GLU A 74 -27.07 0.31 2.20
C GLU A 74 -27.17 -1.08 2.84
N THR A 75 -26.13 -1.91 2.68
CA THR A 75 -26.11 -3.29 3.19
C THR A 75 -25.70 -3.38 4.65
N TYR A 76 -24.69 -2.61 5.06
CA TYR A 76 -24.03 -2.80 6.37
C TYR A 76 -24.29 -1.68 7.37
N TRP A 77 -24.85 -0.54 6.95
CA TRP A 77 -24.96 0.64 7.81
C TRP A 77 -26.38 1.21 7.79
N ALA A 78 -26.95 1.37 8.98
CA ALA A 78 -28.26 2.00 9.17
C ALA A 78 -28.17 3.54 9.10
N THR A 79 -27.69 4.07 7.96
CA THR A 79 -27.42 5.50 7.78
C THR A 79 -28.67 6.37 7.84
N GLY A 80 -29.84 5.83 7.50
CA GLY A 80 -31.08 6.60 7.33
C GLY A 80 -31.05 7.52 6.11
N GLY A 81 -30.16 7.24 5.15
CA GLY A 81 -29.78 8.16 4.07
C GLY A 81 -28.55 8.99 4.44
N TRP A 82 -27.90 9.56 3.43
CA TRP A 82 -26.69 10.36 3.64
C TRP A 82 -26.54 11.46 2.59
N GLN A 83 -25.78 12.49 2.94
CA GLN A 83 -25.29 13.52 2.03
C GLN A 83 -23.81 13.29 1.76
N VAL A 84 -23.36 13.47 0.52
CA VAL A 84 -21.93 13.53 0.18
C VAL A 84 -21.44 14.97 0.33
N ASN A 85 -20.41 15.17 1.15
CA ASN A 85 -19.81 16.49 1.41
C ASN A 85 -18.56 16.72 0.55
N HIS A 86 -17.80 15.66 0.31
CA HIS A 86 -16.55 15.72 -0.44
C HIS A 86 -16.32 14.39 -1.17
N THR A 87 -15.51 14.41 -2.23
CA THR A 87 -15.15 13.24 -3.02
C THR A 87 -13.67 13.32 -3.37
N GLU A 88 -12.98 12.20 -3.20
CA GLU A 88 -11.57 12.06 -3.56
C GLU A 88 -11.36 10.85 -4.47
N GLN A 89 -10.26 10.87 -5.22
CA GLN A 89 -9.85 9.74 -6.03
C GLN A 89 -8.35 9.75 -6.24
N GLY A 90 -7.78 8.56 -6.45
CA GLY A 90 -6.35 8.41 -6.67
C GLY A 90 -5.99 7.14 -7.40
N CYS A 91 -4.77 7.12 -7.93
CA CYS A 91 -4.17 5.96 -8.55
C CYS A 91 -2.68 5.94 -8.21
N ILE A 92 -2.28 4.97 -7.39
CA ILE A 92 -0.94 4.78 -6.88
C ILE A 92 -0.33 3.56 -7.57
N PRO A 93 0.86 3.67 -8.17
CA PRO A 93 1.53 2.52 -8.77
C PRO A 93 2.00 1.54 -7.69
N MET A 94 1.61 0.26 -7.83
CA MET A 94 2.19 -0.83 -7.03
C MET A 94 3.41 -1.39 -7.76
N ALA A 95 4.49 -0.63 -7.71
CA ALA A 95 5.74 -0.89 -8.41
C ALA A 95 6.93 -0.21 -7.73
N PHE A 96 8.13 -0.65 -8.08
CA PHE A 96 9.36 0.08 -7.76
C PHE A 96 9.48 1.27 -8.73
N VAL A 97 9.28 2.47 -8.22
CA VAL A 97 9.34 3.71 -9.00
C VAL A 97 10.72 4.34 -8.84
N GLN A 98 11.30 4.78 -9.96
CA GLN A 98 12.55 5.54 -9.96
C GLN A 98 12.26 7.04 -9.90
N PRO A 99 13.17 7.86 -9.35
CA PRO A 99 13.06 9.31 -9.45
C PRO A 99 12.86 9.77 -10.90
N ALA A 100 11.94 10.71 -11.11
CA ALA A 100 11.63 11.22 -12.44
C ALA A 100 12.82 11.93 -13.11
N ASN A 101 13.68 12.56 -12.31
CA ASN A 101 14.92 13.19 -12.77
C ASN A 101 16.03 12.90 -11.75
N PRO A 102 17.16 12.30 -12.16
CA PRO A 102 18.27 11.95 -11.27
C PRO A 102 19.07 13.14 -10.75
N ASP A 103 18.95 14.33 -11.35
CA ASP A 103 19.71 15.53 -11.00
C ASP A 103 19.08 16.32 -9.83
N TYR A 104 17.81 16.08 -9.53
CA TYR A 104 17.11 16.73 -8.43
C TYR A 104 17.07 15.84 -7.19
N LEU A 105 17.01 16.46 -6.00
CA LEU A 105 16.84 15.75 -4.73
C LEU A 105 15.43 15.12 -4.67
N PRO A 106 15.31 13.78 -4.70
CA PRO A 106 14.00 13.16 -4.69
C PRO A 106 13.41 13.12 -3.28
N ILE A 107 12.24 13.73 -3.08
CA ILE A 107 11.49 13.69 -1.81
C ILE A 107 10.11 13.05 -1.99
N GLY A 108 9.47 12.66 -0.87
CA GLY A 108 8.14 12.07 -0.90
C GLY A 108 8.05 10.82 -1.78
N ALA A 109 6.99 10.71 -2.58
CA ALA A 109 6.81 9.60 -3.51
C ALA A 109 7.97 9.47 -4.52
N ASN A 110 8.47 10.60 -5.04
CA ASN A 110 9.63 10.62 -5.93
C ASN A 110 10.92 10.13 -5.22
N GLY A 111 11.00 10.33 -3.90
CA GLY A 111 12.04 9.82 -3.00
C GLY A 111 11.88 8.36 -2.57
N GLY A 112 10.95 7.62 -3.18
CA GLY A 112 10.73 6.21 -2.86
C GLY A 112 10.06 6.00 -1.50
N CYS A 113 9.27 6.96 -1.00
CA CYS A 113 8.54 6.80 0.26
C CYS A 113 7.29 5.91 0.14
N VAL A 114 6.82 5.63 -1.07
CA VAL A 114 5.62 4.80 -1.29
C VAL A 114 6.03 3.33 -1.23
N ARG A 115 5.43 2.55 -0.32
CA ARG A 115 5.62 1.09 -0.26
C ARG A 115 5.14 0.44 -1.56
N PRO A 116 6.03 -0.23 -2.33
CA PRO A 116 5.66 -0.80 -3.63
C PRO A 116 4.50 -1.80 -3.59
N SER A 117 4.33 -2.52 -2.48
CA SER A 117 3.33 -3.58 -2.32
C SER A 117 1.97 -3.13 -1.77
N SER A 118 1.85 -1.89 -1.29
CA SER A 118 0.63 -1.42 -0.59
C SER A 118 0.28 0.05 -0.81
N GLY A 119 1.14 0.84 -1.45
CA GLY A 119 0.89 2.28 -1.62
C GLY A 119 1.05 3.12 -0.35
N TYR A 120 1.34 2.53 0.80
CA TYR A 120 1.50 3.27 2.06
C TYR A 120 2.72 4.18 2.00
N ALA A 121 2.50 5.47 2.24
CA ALA A 121 3.54 6.48 2.07
C ALA A 121 3.64 7.44 3.27
N PHE A 122 2.54 7.77 3.94
CA PHE A 122 2.50 8.89 4.89
C PHE A 122 3.56 8.79 6.01
N ALA A 123 3.62 7.67 6.73
CA ALA A 123 4.62 7.45 7.78
C ALA A 123 6.06 7.45 7.23
N PHE A 124 6.26 6.93 6.01
CA PHE A 124 7.57 6.92 5.35
C PHE A 124 8.00 8.32 4.89
N ILE A 125 7.06 9.16 4.45
CA ILE A 125 7.31 10.57 4.10
C ILE A 125 7.75 11.34 5.35
N GLN A 126 7.11 11.11 6.50
CA GLN A 126 7.51 11.74 7.75
C GLN A 126 8.94 11.33 8.14
N LYS A 127 9.21 10.01 8.20
CA LYS A 127 10.57 9.48 8.47
C LYS A 127 11.62 10.03 7.50
N HIS A 128 11.25 10.15 6.22
CA HIS A 128 12.13 10.70 5.20
C HIS A 128 12.45 12.16 5.49
N THR A 129 11.42 12.94 5.81
CA THR A 129 11.54 14.37 6.13
C THR A 129 12.40 14.57 7.36
N ASP A 130 12.16 13.82 8.44
CA ASP A 130 12.96 13.89 9.67
C ASP A 130 14.44 13.59 9.38
N ALA A 131 14.72 12.52 8.63
CA ALA A 131 16.08 12.16 8.26
C ALA A 131 16.77 13.21 7.36
N ILE A 132 16.02 13.89 6.49
CA ILE A 132 16.52 15.01 5.69
C ILE A 132 16.86 16.19 6.61
N VAL A 133 15.97 16.56 7.53
CA VAL A 133 16.20 17.66 8.48
C VAL A 133 17.41 17.37 9.36
N ASP A 134 17.50 16.18 9.93
CA ASP A 134 18.64 15.74 10.74
C ASP A 134 19.95 15.86 9.95
N ARG A 135 19.95 15.47 8.67
CA ARG A 135 21.14 15.61 7.82
C ARG A 135 21.52 17.07 7.61
N LEU A 136 20.55 17.92 7.26
CA LEU A 136 20.78 19.34 6.99
C LEU A 136 21.23 20.11 8.23
N VAL A 137 20.76 19.72 9.42
CA VAL A 137 21.08 20.39 10.68
C VAL A 137 22.37 19.85 11.30
N LEU A 138 22.62 18.54 11.24
CA LEU A 138 23.73 17.87 11.96
C LEU A 138 25.00 17.64 11.14
N SER A 139 24.93 17.57 9.80
CA SER A 139 26.05 17.08 8.97
C SER A 139 27.07 18.16 8.56
N GLY A 140 27.00 19.39 9.07
CA GLY A 140 27.87 20.47 8.61
C GLY A 140 27.59 20.84 7.13
N PRO A 141 28.52 21.52 6.43
CA PRO A 141 28.25 22.19 5.15
C PRO A 141 28.10 21.27 3.93
N ASP A 142 28.19 19.94 4.08
CA ASP A 142 28.13 19.03 2.93
C ASP A 142 26.72 19.03 2.32
N PRO A 143 26.56 19.40 1.04
CA PRO A 143 25.26 19.47 0.41
C PRO A 143 24.65 18.08 0.26
N LEU A 144 23.33 17.98 0.48
CA LEU A 144 22.59 16.80 0.06
C LEU A 144 22.73 16.62 -1.45
N THR A 145 23.03 15.40 -1.85
CA THR A 145 23.03 14.95 -3.25
C THR A 145 22.00 13.84 -3.43
N PRO A 146 21.54 13.57 -4.66
CA PRO A 146 20.65 12.44 -4.94
C PRO A 146 21.20 11.10 -4.41
N ALA A 147 22.52 10.91 -4.40
CA ALA A 147 23.18 9.69 -3.90
C ALA A 147 23.20 9.58 -2.37
N THR A 148 23.14 10.71 -1.65
CA THR A 148 23.20 10.76 -0.18
C THR A 148 21.83 10.93 0.47
N MET A 149 20.76 10.98 -0.33
CA MET A 149 19.40 11.07 0.20
C MET A 149 19.07 9.88 1.11
N PRO A 150 18.45 10.12 2.28
CA PRO A 150 18.09 9.04 3.19
C PRO A 150 17.08 8.11 2.53
N ARG A 151 17.24 6.79 2.75
CA ARG A 151 16.29 5.80 2.25
C ARG A 151 15.14 5.66 3.26
N PRO A 152 13.88 5.91 2.86
CA PRO A 152 12.75 5.89 3.78
C PRO A 152 12.29 4.46 4.17
N ILE A 153 12.47 3.49 3.28
CA ILE A 153 12.02 2.10 3.46
C ILE A 153 13.25 1.18 3.60
N SER A 154 13.21 0.23 4.53
CA SER A 154 14.33 -0.69 4.74
C SER A 154 14.57 -1.60 3.52
N ARG A 155 15.82 -2.02 3.30
CA ARG A 155 16.14 -2.98 2.21
C ARG A 155 15.42 -4.31 2.39
N PHE A 156 15.18 -4.71 3.64
CA PHE A 156 14.48 -5.93 3.96
C PHE A 156 12.99 -5.84 3.59
N ASP A 157 12.32 -4.74 3.93
CA ASP A 157 10.94 -4.51 3.50
C ASP A 157 10.81 -4.47 1.98
N LEU A 158 11.73 -3.79 1.28
CA LEU A 158 11.75 -3.76 -0.19
C LEU A 158 11.97 -5.15 -0.79
N PHE A 159 12.77 -6.00 -0.14
CA PHE A 159 12.95 -7.39 -0.54
C PHE A 159 11.66 -8.20 -0.38
N LEU A 160 10.97 -8.08 0.76
CA LEU A 160 9.68 -8.73 0.97
C LEU A 160 8.62 -8.23 -0.01
N ASP A 161 8.57 -6.91 -0.26
CA ASP A 161 7.68 -6.29 -1.23
C ASP A 161 7.92 -6.84 -2.64
N ARG A 162 9.18 -7.09 -3.02
CA ARG A 162 9.54 -7.68 -4.31
C ARG A 162 8.94 -9.09 -4.46
N ILE A 163 9.06 -9.92 -3.43
CA ILE A 163 8.50 -11.29 -3.44
C ILE A 163 6.98 -11.23 -3.49
N PHE A 164 6.36 -10.43 -2.61
CA PHE A 164 4.90 -10.31 -2.54
C PHE A 164 4.31 -9.79 -3.86
N LEU A 165 4.90 -8.75 -4.44
CA LEU A 165 4.50 -8.22 -5.75
C LEU A 165 4.68 -9.25 -6.88
N HIS A 166 5.68 -10.13 -6.79
CA HIS A 166 5.87 -11.20 -7.75
C HIS A 166 4.75 -12.24 -7.63
N VAL A 167 4.42 -12.67 -6.40
CA VAL A 167 3.33 -13.62 -6.13
C VAL A 167 2.00 -13.09 -6.66
N ILE A 168 1.56 -11.90 -6.24
CA ILE A 168 0.23 -11.38 -6.60
C ILE A 168 0.12 -11.01 -8.09
N ARG A 169 1.25 -10.83 -8.79
CA ARG A 169 1.25 -10.61 -10.24
C ARG A 169 1.04 -11.91 -11.02
N HIS A 170 1.57 -13.03 -10.54
CA HIS A 170 1.43 -14.34 -11.18
C HIS A 170 0.23 -15.14 -10.67
N HIS A 171 -0.26 -14.81 -9.47
CA HIS A 171 -1.40 -15.44 -8.81
C HIS A 171 -2.41 -14.39 -8.30
N PRO A 172 -2.96 -13.54 -9.19
CA PRO A 172 -3.93 -12.51 -8.78
C PRO A 172 -5.18 -13.10 -8.12
N GLU A 173 -5.55 -14.34 -8.45
CA GLU A 173 -6.67 -15.08 -7.87
C GLU A 173 -6.49 -15.37 -6.37
N LYS A 174 -5.25 -15.44 -5.89
CA LYS A 174 -4.94 -15.70 -4.47
C LYS A 174 -4.82 -14.43 -3.64
N ALA A 175 -4.79 -13.27 -4.27
CA ALA A 175 -4.29 -12.09 -3.62
C ALA A 175 -5.23 -11.58 -2.50
N ALA A 176 -6.56 -11.69 -2.67
CA ALA A 176 -7.51 -11.39 -1.59
C ALA A 176 -7.31 -12.30 -0.37
N GLU A 177 -7.10 -13.61 -0.59
CA GLU A 177 -6.78 -14.56 0.48
C GLU A 177 -5.47 -14.18 1.20
N LEU A 178 -4.43 -13.80 0.45
CA LEU A 178 -3.15 -13.39 1.03
C LEU A 178 -3.27 -12.13 1.89
N PHE A 179 -4.02 -11.11 1.45
CA PHE A 179 -4.28 -9.93 2.27
C PHE A 179 -5.09 -10.27 3.52
N ALA A 180 -6.10 -11.13 3.41
CA ALA A 180 -6.86 -11.60 4.55
C ALA A 180 -5.97 -12.35 5.56
N GLN A 181 -5.05 -13.20 5.09
CA GLN A 181 -4.09 -13.89 5.96
C GLN A 181 -3.18 -12.91 6.72
N ILE A 182 -2.72 -11.82 6.09
CA ILE A 182 -1.96 -10.75 6.77
C ILE A 182 -2.82 -10.13 7.88
N ALA A 183 -4.07 -9.78 7.57
CA ALA A 183 -4.98 -9.15 8.54
C ALA A 183 -5.35 -10.09 9.71
N PHE A 184 -5.51 -11.39 9.47
CA PHE A 184 -5.79 -12.37 10.53
C PHE A 184 -4.56 -12.72 11.39
N ALA A 185 -3.36 -12.64 10.81
CA ALA A 185 -2.13 -12.98 11.52
C ALA A 185 -1.71 -11.90 12.53
N LEU A 186 -2.12 -10.65 12.31
CA LEU A 186 -1.71 -9.48 13.10
C LEU A 186 -2.90 -8.87 13.85
N ASN A 187 -2.68 -8.41 15.07
CA ASN A 187 -3.65 -7.50 15.71
C ASN A 187 -3.50 -6.07 15.15
N GLY A 188 -4.38 -5.15 15.57
CA GLY A 188 -4.38 -3.76 15.08
C GLY A 188 -3.04 -3.03 15.29
N ASP A 189 -2.42 -3.16 16.46
CA ASP A 189 -1.13 -2.51 16.76
C ASP A 189 0.01 -3.09 15.92
N GLU A 190 0.04 -4.41 15.76
CA GLU A 190 1.03 -5.10 14.94
C GLU A 190 0.88 -4.74 13.46
N PHE A 191 -0.36 -4.67 12.97
CA PHE A 191 -0.66 -4.22 11.61
C PHE A 191 -0.21 -2.78 11.40
N ALA A 192 -0.54 -1.86 12.32
CA ALA A 192 -0.11 -0.47 12.26
C ALA A 192 1.41 -0.33 12.25
N ARG A 193 2.12 -1.09 13.10
CA ARG A 193 3.59 -1.14 13.12
C ARG A 193 4.16 -1.67 11.80
N PHE A 194 3.60 -2.75 11.27
CA PHE A 194 4.03 -3.32 10.00
C PHE A 194 3.85 -2.34 8.83
N MET A 195 2.66 -1.77 8.70
CA MET A 195 2.34 -0.82 7.63
C MET A 195 3.16 0.47 7.72
N SER A 196 3.59 0.85 8.94
CA SER A 196 4.45 2.01 9.18
C SER A 196 5.95 1.70 9.04
N GLY A 197 6.35 0.47 8.70
CA GLY A 197 7.77 0.09 8.62
C GLY A 197 8.47 0.10 9.98
N LEU A 198 7.76 -0.32 11.03
CA LEU A 198 8.21 -0.49 12.40
C LEU A 198 8.02 -1.94 12.88
N ALA A 199 7.87 -2.88 11.95
CA ALA A 199 7.77 -4.30 12.27
C ALA A 199 9.06 -4.78 12.94
N ASP A 200 8.89 -5.54 14.02
CA ASP A 200 9.99 -6.27 14.65
C ASP A 200 10.00 -7.73 14.16
N PHE A 201 11.00 -8.47 14.63
CA PHE A 201 11.17 -9.88 14.25
C PHE A 201 9.93 -10.74 14.52
N LYS A 202 9.16 -10.45 15.59
CA LYS A 202 7.96 -11.24 15.92
C LYS A 202 6.86 -11.00 14.90
N ILE A 203 6.67 -9.75 14.49
CA ILE A 203 5.70 -9.39 13.44
C ILE A 203 6.09 -10.05 12.11
N TYR A 204 7.36 -9.98 11.71
CA TYR A 204 7.81 -10.65 10.49
C TYR A 204 7.63 -12.18 10.55
N ALA A 205 7.96 -12.80 11.70
CA ALA A 205 7.77 -14.24 11.87
C ALA A 205 6.30 -14.63 11.69
N LYS A 206 5.36 -13.92 12.34
CA LYS A 206 3.92 -14.14 12.18
C LYS A 206 3.49 -14.09 10.72
N LEU A 207 3.89 -13.03 10.01
CA LEU A 207 3.58 -12.84 8.60
C LEU A 207 4.12 -13.98 7.75
N ILE A 208 5.40 -14.32 7.88
CA ILE A 208 6.04 -15.38 7.09
C ILE A 208 5.36 -16.73 7.36
N THR A 209 5.02 -17.04 8.61
CA THR A 209 4.35 -18.30 8.97
C THR A 209 2.90 -18.37 8.51
N ALA A 210 2.22 -17.23 8.34
CA ALA A 210 0.84 -17.18 7.87
C ALA A 210 0.72 -17.37 6.35
N MET A 211 1.79 -17.08 5.60
CA MET A 211 1.79 -17.13 4.14
C MET A 211 1.98 -18.57 3.60
N PRO A 212 1.47 -18.90 2.40
CA PRO A 212 1.68 -20.19 1.77
C PRO A 212 3.13 -20.37 1.33
N THR A 213 3.95 -21.05 2.14
CA THR A 213 5.40 -21.14 1.97
C THR A 213 5.84 -21.56 0.56
N GLY A 214 5.18 -22.57 -0.03
CA GLY A 214 5.53 -23.04 -1.38
C GLY A 214 5.37 -21.96 -2.46
N LEU A 215 4.32 -21.13 -2.33
CA LEU A 215 4.06 -20.04 -3.28
C LEU A 215 5.15 -18.97 -3.23
N PHE A 216 5.56 -18.59 -2.02
CA PHE A 216 6.57 -17.56 -1.81
C PHE A 216 7.99 -18.06 -2.10
N LEU A 217 8.29 -19.34 -1.84
CA LEU A 217 9.58 -19.95 -2.21
C LEU A 217 9.73 -20.06 -3.72
N ASN A 218 8.67 -20.42 -4.45
CA ASN A 218 8.68 -20.43 -5.91
C ASN A 218 8.94 -19.02 -6.46
N ALA A 219 8.23 -18.01 -5.94
CA ALA A 219 8.47 -16.61 -6.33
C ALA A 219 9.91 -16.17 -6.03
N LEU A 220 10.48 -16.58 -4.90
CA LEU A 220 11.87 -16.29 -4.55
C LEU A 220 12.85 -16.94 -5.54
N TRP A 221 12.60 -18.19 -5.92
CA TRP A 221 13.41 -18.89 -6.91
C TRP A 221 13.34 -18.23 -8.29
N ASP A 222 12.13 -17.90 -8.76
CA ASP A 222 11.91 -17.24 -10.05
C ASP A 222 12.63 -15.88 -10.09
N ILE A 223 12.51 -15.09 -9.02
CA ILE A 223 13.25 -13.83 -8.86
C ILE A 223 14.76 -14.04 -8.96
N HIS A 224 15.30 -15.07 -8.29
CA HIS A 224 16.73 -15.37 -8.30
C HIS A 224 17.23 -15.73 -9.70
N VAL A 225 16.49 -16.57 -10.43
CA VAL A 225 16.81 -16.93 -11.82
C VAL A 225 16.80 -15.69 -12.73
N MET A 226 15.76 -14.85 -12.61
CA MET A 226 15.66 -13.60 -13.39
C MET A 226 16.81 -12.63 -13.11
N ASP A 227 17.23 -12.50 -11.84
CA ASP A 227 18.37 -11.64 -11.47
C ASP A 227 19.68 -12.16 -12.07
N ARG A 228 19.88 -13.48 -12.08
CA ARG A 228 21.06 -14.11 -12.69
C ARG A 228 21.11 -13.86 -14.19
N ASP A 229 20.00 -14.10 -14.90
CA ASP A 229 19.93 -13.90 -16.35
C ASP A 229 20.13 -12.43 -16.74
N ASN A 230 19.62 -11.49 -15.96
CA ASN A 230 19.85 -10.06 -16.19
C ASN A 230 21.30 -9.64 -15.92
N ALA A 231 21.94 -10.22 -14.91
CA ALA A 231 23.36 -9.98 -14.64
C ALA A 231 24.24 -10.50 -15.79
N ASP A 232 23.93 -11.69 -16.31
CA ASP A 232 24.65 -12.29 -17.44
C ASP A 232 24.48 -11.45 -18.71
N LYS A 233 23.27 -10.97 -19.01
CA LYS A 233 23.00 -10.05 -20.14
C LYS A 233 23.74 -8.73 -20.01
N ASN A 234 23.76 -8.12 -18.82
CA ASN A 234 24.48 -6.86 -18.59
C ASN A 234 26.00 -7.04 -18.70
N ASN A 235 26.54 -8.18 -18.27
CA ASN A 235 27.95 -8.50 -18.42
C ASN A 235 28.34 -8.77 -19.88
N ALA A 236 27.46 -9.40 -20.67
CA ALA A 236 27.66 -9.57 -22.11
C ALA A 236 27.63 -8.23 -22.85
N ALA A 237 26.70 -7.33 -22.52
CA ALA A 237 26.57 -6.00 -23.13
C ALA A 237 27.76 -5.07 -22.82
N LYS A 238 28.45 -5.25 -21.70
CA LYS A 238 29.68 -4.49 -21.36
C LYS A 238 30.95 -5.01 -22.04
N ARG A 239 30.90 -6.17 -22.70
CA ARG A 239 32.04 -6.79 -23.41
C ARG A 239 32.02 -6.52 -24.92
N LEU A 240 30.98 -5.87 -25.42
CA LEU A 240 30.83 -5.37 -26.78
C LEU A 240 31.09 -3.86 -26.81
#